data_AF-A0A7J9ZU31-F1
#
_entry.id   AF-A0A7J9ZU31-F1
#
_cell.length_a   1.000
_cell.length_b   1.000
_cell.length_c   1.000
_cell.angle_alpha   90.00
_cell.angle_beta   90.00
_cell.angle_gamma   90.00
#
_symmetry.space_group_name_H-M   'P 1'
#
loop_
_entity.id
_entity.type
_entity.pdbx_description
1 polymer ?
#
loop_
_entity_poly.entity_id
_entity_poly.type
_entity_poly.pdbx_seq_one_letter_code
_entity_poly.pdbx_strand_id
1 'polypeptide(L)'
;MTDEPGLEDAMGGLSRLYAVEFDSLAQRHLADRVRTPLGDDPLSAFVAILRLSGLLAETVVLTDSSVFDGCLFHRLGPARLLQLAGRAQPGGMGLSYPFEILSRAPNLEQSLLHAVRDPDEAPDGRLRMYEFSALDVPEPERVRLGERLHLVKPRELDKRVAKHGVTEGIAQLLIECCDAPTLPVSRMQSGWEEWIRQDRAGRLNVKVWPQMGKYGDDQAFAWDPVTAMHADLKTEVGRIGLDWVFENRHLRRTEIRAFLRSLLPYDAPDLSADREIIEFWYNACYVRALAYAQGAELIEFVLGDPGTIQSRRLLRRRGAAPGGGESRRVLLPPSLLRQLGTMPRAVYETVLYRNRDAVLSWRRHGDKRSMRRIAYGLLDAVEQPNPKSGRRIAMNSALVVLAAVIVELFDTLPLWAKAPLVAGAALAASWEQLGTEIRLNGQLGAVIDVRKQD
;
A
#
# COMPACT_ATOMS: atom_id res chain seq x y z
N MET A 1 -17.34 -2.59 41.87
CA MET A 1 -16.79 -1.42 41.16
C MET A 1 -15.54 -1.87 40.48
N THR A 2 -15.70 -2.40 39.27
CA THR A 2 -14.62 -2.64 38.32
C THR A 2 -14.55 -1.38 37.48
N ASP A 3 -13.47 -0.62 37.62
CA ASP A 3 -13.18 0.51 36.76
C ASP A 3 -12.99 -0.02 35.34
N GLU A 4 -14.02 0.13 34.50
CA GLU A 4 -13.85 0.02 33.06
C GLU A 4 -12.93 1.18 32.62
N PRO A 5 -11.81 0.90 31.95
CA PRO A 5 -10.99 1.96 31.38
C PRO A 5 -11.86 2.74 30.40
N GLY A 6 -11.99 4.05 30.65
CA GLY A 6 -12.80 4.95 29.84
C GLY A 6 -12.43 4.85 28.36
N LEU A 7 -13.44 4.71 27.51
CA LEU A 7 -13.35 4.62 26.04
C LEU A 7 -12.64 5.83 25.37
N GLU A 8 -12.27 6.87 26.12
CA GLU A 8 -11.58 8.06 25.62
C GLU A 8 -10.07 7.87 25.44
N ASP A 9 -9.47 6.79 25.94
CA ASP A 9 -8.00 6.56 25.89
C ASP A 9 -7.49 5.84 24.62
N ALA A 10 -8.37 5.50 23.66
CA ALA A 10 -8.05 4.56 22.59
C ALA A 10 -7.87 5.17 21.18
N MET A 11 -7.51 6.45 21.06
CA MET A 11 -7.19 7.03 19.74
C MET A 11 -5.81 7.71 19.69
N GLY A 12 -4.78 6.96 20.09
CA GLY A 12 -3.40 7.31 19.75
C GLY A 12 -3.22 7.40 18.22
N GLY A 13 -2.15 8.07 17.79
CA GLY A 13 -1.74 8.03 16.39
C GLY A 13 -1.39 6.61 15.97
N LEU A 14 -1.32 6.36 14.66
CA LEU A 14 -1.05 5.03 14.14
C LEU A 14 0.37 4.61 14.53
N SER A 15 0.51 3.63 15.42
CA SER A 15 1.82 3.13 15.83
C SER A 15 2.54 2.45 14.65
N ARG A 16 1.81 1.54 13.97
CA ARG A 16 2.28 0.76 12.83
C ARG A 16 1.23 0.75 11.73
N LEU A 17 1.63 1.10 10.52
CA LEU A 17 0.75 1.23 9.35
C LEU A 17 1.24 0.35 8.21
N TYR A 18 0.33 -0.38 7.59
CA TYR A 18 0.56 -1.09 6.33
C TYR A 18 -0.28 -0.43 5.22
N ALA A 19 0.36 0.12 4.20
CA ALA A 19 -0.35 0.74 3.07
C ALA A 19 -0.52 -0.28 1.93
N VAL A 20 -1.75 -0.43 1.42
CA VAL A 20 -2.06 -1.34 0.29
C VAL A 20 -1.18 -1.02 -0.91
N GLU A 21 -0.90 0.25 -1.16
CA GLU A 21 -0.11 0.73 -2.30
C GLU A 21 1.37 0.36 -2.23
N PHE A 22 1.84 -0.15 -1.09
CA PHE A 22 3.19 -0.72 -0.95
C PHE A 22 3.25 -2.22 -1.26
N ASP A 23 2.12 -2.88 -1.52
CA ASP A 23 2.12 -4.23 -2.10
C ASP A 23 2.73 -4.24 -3.51
N SER A 24 3.39 -5.35 -3.87
CA SER A 24 4.08 -5.45 -5.17
C SER A 24 3.15 -5.36 -6.37
N LEU A 25 1.95 -5.94 -6.30
CA LEU A 25 0.95 -5.86 -7.37
C LEU A 25 0.33 -4.47 -7.44
N ALA A 26 0.08 -3.82 -6.30
CA ALA A 26 -0.42 -2.46 -6.27
C ALA A 26 0.58 -1.46 -6.88
N GLN A 27 1.87 -1.61 -6.56
CA GLN A 27 2.94 -0.83 -7.19
C GLN A 27 3.02 -1.09 -8.69
N ARG A 28 2.89 -2.36 -9.12
CA ARG A 28 2.90 -2.70 -10.54
C ARG A 28 1.75 -2.06 -11.29
N HIS A 29 0.54 -2.16 -10.75
CA HIS A 29 -0.64 -1.50 -11.30
C HIS A 29 -0.49 0.02 -11.38
N LEU A 30 0.13 0.62 -10.36
CA LEU A 30 0.44 2.05 -10.38
C LEU A 30 1.46 2.41 -11.47
N ALA A 31 2.48 1.57 -11.66
CA ALA A 31 3.54 1.78 -12.65
C ALA A 31 3.08 1.54 -14.10
N ASP A 32 2.18 0.59 -14.34
CA ASP A 32 1.65 0.26 -15.67
C ASP A 32 0.59 1.28 -16.14
N ARG A 33 0.05 2.12 -15.24
CA ARG A 33 -0.90 3.18 -15.60
C ARG A 33 -0.22 4.34 -16.33
N VAL A 34 -0.59 4.53 -17.60
CA VAL A 34 -0.19 5.69 -18.43
C VAL A 34 -0.63 7.02 -17.80
N ARG A 35 -1.78 7.02 -17.10
CA ARG A 35 -2.27 8.14 -16.31
C ARG A 35 -2.68 7.67 -14.94
N THR A 36 -2.12 8.28 -13.90
CA THR A 36 -2.64 8.11 -12.55
C THR A 36 -3.71 9.17 -12.30
N PRO A 37 -4.62 8.94 -11.34
CA PRO A 37 -5.56 9.97 -10.89
C PRO A 37 -4.88 11.23 -10.34
N LEU A 38 -3.56 11.17 -10.09
CA LEU A 38 -2.75 12.27 -9.59
C LEU A 38 -1.96 13.00 -10.69
N GLY A 39 -1.98 12.50 -11.93
CA GLY A 39 -1.25 13.02 -13.09
C GLY A 39 -0.52 11.92 -13.87
N ASP A 40 0.27 12.30 -14.87
CA ASP A 40 0.98 11.37 -15.77
C ASP A 40 2.25 10.73 -15.14
N ASP A 41 2.49 10.91 -13.83
CA ASP A 41 3.69 10.39 -13.16
C ASP A 41 3.36 9.46 -11.97
N PRO A 42 3.47 8.13 -12.17
CA PRO A 42 3.36 7.12 -11.12
C PRO A 42 4.30 7.35 -9.93
N LEU A 43 5.47 7.94 -10.15
CA LEU A 43 6.43 8.18 -9.08
C LEU A 43 5.94 9.26 -8.12
N SER A 44 5.42 10.38 -8.63
CA SER A 44 4.83 11.43 -7.80
C SER A 44 3.69 10.89 -6.94
N ALA A 45 2.81 10.05 -7.51
CA ALA A 45 1.74 9.40 -6.76
C ALA A 45 2.29 8.56 -5.59
N PHE A 46 3.29 7.73 -5.88
CA PHE A 46 3.94 6.90 -4.88
C PHE A 46 4.66 7.72 -3.79
N VAL A 47 5.34 8.81 -4.15
CA VAL A 47 5.97 9.72 -3.20
C VAL A 47 4.95 10.38 -2.29
N ALA A 48 3.78 10.74 -2.82
CA ALA A 48 2.70 11.31 -2.02
C ALA A 48 2.22 10.33 -0.94
N ILE A 49 1.98 9.07 -1.35
CA ILE A 49 1.61 7.99 -0.44
C ILE A 49 2.71 7.76 0.60
N LEU A 50 3.98 7.68 0.18
CA LEU A 50 5.13 7.50 1.06
C LEU A 50 5.18 8.57 2.17
N ARG A 51 5.07 9.84 1.78
CA ARG A 51 5.11 10.98 2.69
C ARG A 51 3.90 11.00 3.62
N LEU A 52 2.73 10.69 3.10
CA LEU A 52 1.51 10.65 3.89
C LEU A 52 1.51 9.51 4.90
N SER A 53 1.90 8.29 4.51
CA SER A 53 2.10 7.18 5.44
C SER A 53 3.09 7.56 6.55
N GLY A 54 4.18 8.24 6.17
CA GLY A 54 5.14 8.78 7.14
C GLY A 54 4.58 9.89 8.04
N LEU A 55 3.57 10.65 7.64
CA LEU A 55 2.92 11.62 8.53
C LEU A 55 1.94 10.94 9.48
N LEU A 56 1.19 9.97 8.97
CA LEU A 56 0.10 9.32 9.69
C LEU A 56 0.60 8.34 10.75
N ALA A 57 1.73 7.69 10.52
CA ALA A 57 2.23 6.64 11.41
C ALA A 57 3.65 6.88 11.91
N GLU A 58 3.95 6.34 13.10
CA GLU A 58 5.32 6.28 13.60
C GLU A 58 6.17 5.36 12.73
N THR A 59 5.65 4.16 12.47
CA THR A 59 6.29 3.12 11.67
C THR A 59 5.41 2.70 10.50
N VAL A 60 6.00 2.67 9.31
CA VAL A 60 5.41 2.08 8.10
C VAL A 60 5.98 0.68 7.94
N VAL A 61 5.10 -0.32 7.99
CA VAL A 61 5.45 -1.72 7.84
C VAL A 61 5.53 -2.07 6.35
N LEU A 62 6.65 -2.67 5.96
CA LEU A 62 6.90 -3.23 4.64
C LEU A 62 7.14 -4.73 4.77
N THR A 63 6.69 -5.52 3.80
CA THR A 63 7.09 -6.93 3.71
C THR A 63 8.36 -7.08 2.88
N ASP A 64 9.09 -8.16 3.09
CA ASP A 64 10.14 -8.62 2.17
C ASP A 64 9.66 -8.68 0.70
N SER A 65 8.44 -9.16 0.44
CA SER A 65 7.82 -9.15 -0.89
C SER A 65 7.59 -7.74 -1.43
N SER A 66 7.14 -6.80 -0.59
CA SER A 66 7.05 -5.39 -0.99
C SER A 66 8.42 -4.87 -1.43
N VAL A 67 9.48 -5.18 -0.69
CA VAL A 67 10.84 -4.70 -0.96
C VAL A 67 11.46 -5.36 -2.20
N PHE A 68 11.35 -6.69 -2.33
CA PHE A 68 11.97 -7.45 -3.43
C PHE A 68 11.14 -7.52 -4.70
N ASP A 69 9.85 -7.23 -4.64
CA ASP A 69 8.96 -7.36 -5.79
C ASP A 69 8.18 -6.06 -6.09
N GLY A 70 8.31 -5.05 -5.24
CA GLY A 70 7.79 -3.71 -5.51
C GLY A 70 8.63 -2.97 -6.55
N CYS A 71 8.09 -2.86 -7.77
CA CYS A 71 8.81 -2.21 -8.88
C CYS A 71 9.24 -0.76 -8.58
N LEU A 72 8.47 0.00 -7.79
CA LEU A 72 8.81 1.37 -7.43
C LEU A 72 9.84 1.42 -6.30
N PHE A 73 9.75 0.51 -5.33
CA PHE A 73 10.79 0.35 -4.31
C PHE A 73 12.14 -0.04 -4.92
N HIS A 74 12.16 -0.90 -5.93
CA HIS A 74 13.35 -1.25 -6.70
C HIS A 74 13.96 -0.07 -7.43
N ARG A 75 13.12 0.67 -8.18
CA ARG A 75 13.58 1.82 -8.97
C ARG A 75 14.18 2.92 -8.11
N LEU A 76 13.69 3.09 -6.88
CA LEU A 76 14.16 4.12 -5.95
C LEU A 76 15.33 3.63 -5.10
N GLY A 77 15.23 2.42 -4.57
CA GLY A 77 16.15 1.90 -3.59
C GLY A 77 16.01 2.55 -2.20
N PRO A 78 16.59 1.91 -1.17
CA PRO A 78 16.44 2.28 0.24
C PRO A 78 16.84 3.73 0.54
N ALA A 79 18.01 4.16 0.05
CA ALA A 79 18.52 5.50 0.33
C ALA A 79 17.61 6.60 -0.24
N ARG A 80 17.13 6.43 -1.48
CA ARG A 80 16.25 7.41 -2.11
C ARG A 80 14.87 7.43 -1.47
N LEU A 81 14.35 6.29 -1.04
CA LEU A 81 13.08 6.23 -0.31
C LEU A 81 13.13 7.03 0.98
N LEU A 82 14.21 6.89 1.77
CA LEU A 82 14.41 7.69 2.97
C LEU A 82 14.49 9.18 2.64
N GLN A 83 15.19 9.55 1.58
CA GLN A 83 15.23 10.93 1.11
C GLN A 83 13.84 11.46 0.73
N LEU A 84 13.04 10.68 0.01
CA LEU A 84 11.70 11.06 -0.43
C LEU A 84 10.70 11.15 0.73
N ALA A 85 10.85 10.28 1.73
CA ALA A 85 10.15 10.33 3.01
C ALA A 85 10.61 11.48 3.93
N GLY A 86 11.57 12.30 3.50
CA GLY A 86 12.10 13.41 4.29
C GLY A 86 12.86 12.93 5.54
N ARG A 87 13.70 11.91 5.36
CA ARG A 87 14.48 11.19 6.41
C ARG A 87 15.94 10.98 6.00
N ALA A 88 16.48 11.84 5.14
CA ALA A 88 17.81 11.64 4.54
C ALA A 88 18.99 11.61 5.51
N GLN A 89 18.82 12.12 6.73
CA GLN A 89 19.79 11.99 7.82
C GLN A 89 19.12 11.29 9.02
N PRO A 90 19.37 9.97 9.21
CA PRO A 90 18.98 9.29 10.44
C PRO A 90 19.57 10.02 11.64
N GLY A 91 18.73 10.48 12.57
CA GLY A 91 19.15 11.27 13.74
C GLY A 91 19.15 12.79 13.59
N GLY A 92 19.29 13.34 12.37
CA GLY A 92 19.38 14.80 12.15
C GLY A 92 18.09 15.58 12.47
N MET A 93 16.93 14.92 12.44
CA MET A 93 15.63 15.51 12.76
C MET A 93 15.03 15.02 14.09
N GLY A 94 15.71 14.12 14.81
CA GLY A 94 15.16 13.48 16.01
C GLY A 94 13.94 12.58 15.75
N LEU A 95 13.66 12.25 14.48
CA LEU A 95 12.56 11.37 14.07
C LEU A 95 13.13 9.97 13.76
N SER A 96 12.42 8.93 14.22
CA SER A 96 12.80 7.53 14.02
C SER A 96 12.84 7.14 12.54
N TYR A 97 13.58 6.07 12.26
CA TYR A 97 13.59 5.44 10.95
C TYR A 97 12.17 5.00 10.60
N PRO A 98 11.60 5.44 9.45
CA PRO A 98 10.15 5.35 9.23
C PRO A 98 9.68 3.97 8.79
N PHE A 99 10.58 3.07 8.38
CA PHE A 99 10.21 1.77 7.83
C PHE A 99 10.58 0.62 8.77
N GLU A 100 9.71 -0.36 8.88
CA GLU A 100 10.05 -1.64 9.47
C GLU A 100 9.83 -2.71 8.41
N ILE A 101 10.88 -3.44 8.08
CA ILE A 101 10.83 -4.46 7.04
C ILE A 101 10.69 -5.81 7.72
N LEU A 102 9.56 -6.46 7.47
CA LEU A 102 9.23 -7.75 8.05
C LEU A 102 9.65 -8.84 7.08
N SER A 103 10.62 -9.63 7.51
CA SER A 103 11.28 -10.65 6.71
C SER A 103 10.88 -12.04 7.17
N ARG A 104 10.65 -12.94 6.21
CA ARG A 104 10.35 -14.36 6.49
C ARG A 104 11.58 -15.16 6.95
N ALA A 105 12.75 -14.54 6.90
CA ALA A 105 14.02 -15.14 7.27
C ALA A 105 14.84 -14.17 8.15
N PRO A 106 15.99 -14.59 8.71
CA PRO A 106 16.81 -13.74 9.58
C PRO A 106 17.33 -12.44 8.94
N ASN A 107 17.40 -12.38 7.62
CA ASN A 107 17.85 -11.21 6.86
C ASN A 107 17.26 -11.23 5.45
N LEU A 108 17.40 -10.11 4.73
CA LEU A 108 16.85 -9.92 3.40
C LEU A 108 17.41 -10.90 2.37
N GLU A 109 18.68 -11.27 2.46
CA GLU A 109 19.28 -12.21 1.52
C GLU A 109 18.64 -13.61 1.63
N GLN A 110 18.50 -14.13 2.84
CA GLN A 110 17.83 -15.41 3.08
C GLN A 110 16.34 -15.34 2.73
N SER A 111 15.70 -14.19 2.95
CA SER A 111 14.30 -13.96 2.62
C SER A 111 14.06 -13.98 1.10
N LEU A 112 14.98 -13.43 0.31
CA LEU A 112 14.94 -13.51 -1.15
C LEU A 112 15.15 -14.95 -1.63
N LEU A 113 16.09 -15.69 -1.04
CA LEU A 113 16.27 -17.11 -1.33
C LEU A 113 14.99 -17.92 -1.00
N HIS A 114 14.38 -17.64 0.17
CA HIS A 114 13.12 -18.25 0.58
C HIS A 114 11.97 -17.92 -0.38
N ALA A 115 11.96 -16.75 -1.03
CA ALA A 115 10.91 -16.42 -2.00
C ALA A 115 10.89 -17.40 -3.20
N VAL A 116 12.06 -17.91 -3.60
CA VAL A 116 12.22 -18.82 -4.74
C VAL A 116 12.27 -20.30 -4.32
N ARG A 117 12.65 -20.57 -3.06
CA ARG A 117 12.84 -21.92 -2.54
C ARG A 117 12.17 -22.07 -1.17
N ASP A 118 11.36 -23.11 -0.97
CA ASP A 118 10.87 -23.44 0.37
C ASP A 118 11.96 -24.20 1.16
N PRO A 119 12.29 -23.78 2.39
CA PRO A 119 13.11 -24.61 3.28
C PRO A 119 12.36 -25.85 3.81
N ASP A 120 11.03 -25.80 3.90
CA ASP A 120 10.19 -26.77 4.62
C ASP A 120 9.39 -27.71 3.69
N GLU A 121 9.24 -27.39 2.40
CA GLU A 121 8.67 -28.35 1.43
C GLU A 121 9.63 -29.51 1.20
N ALA A 122 9.06 -30.70 1.02
CA ALA A 122 9.82 -31.90 0.72
C ALA A 122 10.67 -31.71 -0.56
N PRO A 123 11.72 -32.52 -0.75
CA PRO A 123 12.60 -32.45 -1.91
C PRO A 123 11.93 -32.98 -3.19
N ASP A 124 10.62 -32.76 -3.39
CA ASP A 124 9.86 -33.02 -4.63
C ASP A 124 10.47 -32.30 -5.86
N GLY A 125 11.50 -31.48 -5.62
CA GLY A 125 12.58 -31.28 -6.57
C GLY A 125 12.34 -30.12 -7.52
N ARG A 126 11.49 -29.18 -7.09
CA ARG A 126 11.12 -27.99 -7.86
C ARG A 126 11.30 -26.72 -7.05
N LEU A 127 11.60 -25.63 -7.75
CA LEU A 127 11.56 -24.29 -7.16
C LEU A 127 10.10 -23.81 -7.08
N ARG A 128 9.87 -22.78 -6.26
CA ARG A 128 8.55 -22.17 -6.14
C ARG A 128 8.18 -21.47 -7.46
N MET A 129 6.91 -21.56 -7.83
CA MET A 129 6.37 -20.66 -8.84
C MET A 129 6.34 -19.24 -8.26
N TYR A 130 7.07 -18.31 -8.89
CA TYR A 130 7.12 -16.92 -8.43
C TYR A 130 6.99 -15.95 -9.61
N GLU A 131 5.99 -15.08 -9.53
CA GLU A 131 5.77 -14.01 -10.50
C GLU A 131 6.42 -12.73 -10.01
N PHE A 132 7.58 -12.37 -10.58
CA PHE A 132 8.28 -11.15 -10.22
C PHE A 132 7.59 -9.91 -10.81
N SER A 133 6.67 -9.29 -10.08
CA SER A 133 6.05 -8.00 -10.40
C SER A 133 7.07 -6.88 -10.67
N ALA A 134 8.24 -6.94 -10.02
CA ALA A 134 9.34 -6.00 -10.25
C ALA A 134 9.99 -6.15 -11.64
N LEU A 135 9.83 -7.30 -12.30
CA LEU A 135 10.40 -7.54 -13.61
C LEU A 135 9.67 -6.70 -14.68
N ASP A 136 10.42 -5.86 -15.38
CA ASP A 136 9.87 -4.90 -16.35
C ASP A 136 9.57 -5.55 -17.71
N VAL A 137 8.66 -6.53 -17.68
CA VAL A 137 8.14 -7.26 -18.85
C VAL A 137 6.62 -7.36 -18.73
N PRO A 138 5.84 -7.55 -19.82
CA PRO A 138 4.39 -7.71 -19.76
C PRO A 138 3.94 -8.87 -18.85
N GLU A 139 2.72 -8.79 -18.33
CA GLU A 139 2.19 -9.80 -17.41
C GLU A 139 2.25 -11.25 -17.94
N PRO A 140 1.85 -11.54 -19.19
CA PRO A 140 1.93 -12.90 -19.73
C PRO A 140 3.36 -13.46 -19.71
N GLU A 141 4.35 -12.60 -19.92
CA GLU A 141 5.75 -12.99 -19.86
C GLU A 141 6.19 -13.27 -18.42
N ARG A 142 5.78 -12.46 -17.43
CA ARG A 142 6.06 -12.73 -16.01
C ARG A 142 5.49 -14.07 -15.56
N VAL A 143 4.26 -14.38 -15.98
CA VAL A 143 3.60 -15.66 -15.67
C VAL A 143 4.39 -16.82 -16.26
N ARG A 144 4.71 -16.77 -17.55
CA ARG A 144 5.51 -17.79 -18.23
C ARG A 144 6.87 -18.02 -17.54
N LEU A 145 7.52 -16.95 -17.08
CA LEU A 145 8.79 -17.06 -16.35
C LEU A 145 8.62 -17.75 -15.00
N GLY A 146 7.55 -17.45 -14.26
CA GLY A 146 7.22 -18.12 -13.00
C GLY A 146 6.94 -19.61 -13.19
N GLU A 147 6.22 -19.99 -14.25
CA GLU A 147 5.97 -21.39 -14.61
C GLU A 147 7.27 -22.13 -14.95
N ARG A 148 8.15 -21.50 -15.74
CA ARG A 148 9.46 -22.08 -16.07
C ARG A 148 10.37 -22.21 -14.86
N LEU A 149 10.36 -21.23 -13.96
CA LEU A 149 11.10 -21.28 -12.70
C LEU A 149 10.69 -22.51 -11.89
N HIS A 150 9.39 -22.80 -11.81
CA HIS A 150 8.86 -23.98 -11.13
C HIS A 150 9.34 -25.31 -11.73
N LEU A 151 9.76 -25.34 -13.00
CA LEU A 151 10.33 -26.52 -13.65
C LEU A 151 11.83 -26.72 -13.36
N VAL A 152 12.50 -25.70 -12.81
CA VAL A 152 13.93 -25.77 -12.49
C VAL A 152 14.16 -26.54 -11.19
N LYS A 153 15.19 -27.39 -11.19
CA LYS A 153 15.57 -28.17 -10.00
C LYS A 153 16.27 -27.28 -8.97
N PRO A 154 15.96 -27.39 -7.66
CA PRO A 154 16.61 -26.60 -6.60
C PRO A 154 18.14 -26.66 -6.59
N ARG A 155 18.74 -27.82 -6.93
CA ARG A 155 20.20 -27.96 -7.03
C ARG A 155 20.85 -26.98 -7.99
N GLU A 156 20.13 -26.56 -9.03
CA GLU A 156 20.64 -25.65 -10.04
C GLU A 156 20.67 -24.19 -9.54
N LEU A 157 19.72 -23.83 -8.67
CA LEU A 157 19.78 -22.60 -7.88
C LEU A 157 20.94 -22.67 -6.88
N ASP A 158 21.05 -23.77 -6.12
CA ASP A 158 22.07 -23.92 -5.08
C ASP A 158 23.49 -23.81 -5.64
N LYS A 159 23.75 -24.44 -6.80
CA LYS A 159 25.03 -24.34 -7.52
C LYS A 159 25.37 -22.89 -7.90
N ARG A 160 24.38 -22.13 -8.38
CA ARG A 160 24.54 -20.72 -8.77
C ARG A 160 24.75 -19.83 -7.56
N VAL A 161 23.94 -20.00 -6.52
CA VAL A 161 24.06 -19.23 -5.27
C VAL A 161 25.42 -19.48 -4.62
N ALA A 162 25.91 -20.72 -4.59
CA ALA A 162 27.23 -21.04 -4.06
C ALA A 162 28.37 -20.39 -4.85
N LYS A 163 28.21 -20.22 -6.17
CA LYS A 163 29.24 -19.68 -7.06
C LYS A 163 29.22 -18.15 -7.15
N HIS A 164 28.04 -17.55 -7.18
CA HIS A 164 27.81 -16.14 -7.53
C HIS A 164 27.15 -15.32 -6.42
N GLY A 165 26.66 -15.95 -5.34
CA GLY A 165 25.82 -15.31 -4.33
C GLY A 165 24.34 -15.32 -4.71
N VAL A 166 23.48 -14.90 -3.78
CA VAL A 166 22.01 -15.07 -3.92
C VAL A 166 21.43 -14.27 -5.08
N THR A 167 21.74 -12.97 -5.18
CA THR A 167 21.14 -12.07 -6.18
C THR A 167 21.54 -12.44 -7.60
N GLU A 168 22.85 -12.56 -7.86
CA GLU A 168 23.38 -12.96 -9.15
C GLU A 168 23.00 -14.41 -9.49
N GLY A 169 22.97 -15.31 -8.51
CA GLY A 169 22.57 -16.69 -8.72
C GLY A 169 21.11 -16.85 -9.17
N ILE A 170 20.18 -16.10 -8.55
CA ILE A 170 18.78 -16.06 -8.99
C ILE A 170 18.67 -15.38 -10.37
N ALA A 171 19.36 -14.27 -10.59
CA ALA A 171 19.35 -13.54 -11.86
C ALA A 171 19.82 -14.41 -13.04
N GLN A 172 20.95 -15.10 -12.89
CA GLN A 172 21.46 -16.04 -13.89
C GLN A 172 20.49 -17.19 -14.14
N LEU A 173 19.86 -17.73 -13.09
CA LEU A 173 18.86 -18.78 -13.25
C LEU A 173 17.67 -18.30 -14.08
N LEU A 174 17.17 -17.10 -13.84
CA LEU A 174 16.08 -16.51 -14.63
C LEU A 174 16.48 -16.32 -16.10
N ILE A 175 17.70 -15.83 -16.36
CA ILE A 175 18.18 -15.59 -17.73
C ILE A 175 18.43 -16.90 -18.48
N GLU A 176 19.18 -17.83 -17.88
CA GLU A 176 19.68 -19.03 -18.55
C GLU A 176 18.69 -20.19 -18.55
N CYS A 177 17.87 -20.32 -17.51
CA CYS A 177 16.93 -21.44 -17.39
C CYS A 177 15.49 -21.04 -17.73
N CYS A 178 15.13 -19.77 -17.50
CA CYS A 178 13.78 -19.27 -17.75
C CYS A 178 13.67 -18.40 -19.02
N ASP A 179 14.77 -18.14 -19.74
CA ASP A 179 14.88 -17.21 -20.88
C ASP A 179 14.32 -15.82 -20.56
N ALA A 180 14.54 -15.33 -19.34
CA ALA A 180 14.17 -13.99 -18.96
C ALA A 180 15.06 -12.95 -19.69
N PRO A 181 14.50 -11.82 -20.15
CA PRO A 181 15.29 -10.77 -20.79
C PRO A 181 16.39 -10.23 -19.86
N THR A 182 17.64 -10.27 -20.33
CA THR A 182 18.84 -9.92 -19.53
C THR A 182 18.76 -8.53 -18.91
N LEU A 183 18.33 -7.52 -19.67
CA LEU A 183 18.32 -6.13 -19.19
C LEU A 183 17.31 -5.89 -18.04
N PRO A 184 16.02 -6.29 -18.16
CA PRO A 184 15.09 -6.28 -17.03
C PRO A 184 15.58 -7.03 -15.79
N VAL A 185 16.15 -8.23 -15.96
CA VAL A 185 16.66 -9.02 -14.84
C VAL A 185 17.85 -8.35 -14.16
N SER A 186 18.80 -7.79 -14.93
CA SER A 186 19.97 -7.10 -14.39
C SER A 186 19.60 -5.88 -13.56
N ARG A 187 18.55 -5.14 -13.96
CA ARG A 187 18.02 -4.00 -13.17
C ARG A 187 17.41 -4.47 -11.85
N MET A 188 16.64 -5.54 -11.89
CA MET A 188 16.03 -6.14 -10.69
C MET A 188 17.10 -6.69 -9.73
N GLN A 189 18.13 -7.37 -10.27
CA GLN A 189 19.30 -7.84 -9.52
C GLN A 189 19.99 -6.69 -8.79
N SER A 190 20.28 -5.60 -9.51
CA SER A 190 20.94 -4.41 -8.92
C SER A 190 20.11 -3.83 -7.76
N GLY A 191 18.79 -3.83 -7.88
CA GLY A 191 17.89 -3.41 -6.82
C GLY A 191 17.92 -4.34 -5.61
N TRP A 192 17.90 -5.66 -5.81
CA TRP A 192 18.06 -6.63 -4.72
C TRP A 192 19.38 -6.46 -3.98
N GLU A 193 20.48 -6.31 -4.73
CA GLU A 193 21.83 -6.10 -4.18
C GLU A 193 21.89 -4.87 -3.30
N GLU A 194 21.28 -3.77 -3.73
CA GLU A 194 21.26 -2.54 -2.95
C GLU A 194 20.50 -2.72 -1.61
N TRP A 195 19.33 -3.36 -1.63
CA TRP A 195 18.58 -3.63 -0.40
C TRP A 195 19.33 -4.55 0.55
N ILE A 196 19.88 -5.66 0.05
CA ILE A 196 20.67 -6.62 0.83
C ILE A 196 21.94 -5.96 1.40
N ARG A 197 22.58 -5.08 0.63
CA ARG A 197 23.78 -4.35 1.07
C ARG A 197 23.46 -3.41 2.23
N GLN A 198 22.32 -2.71 2.21
CA GLN A 198 21.93 -1.83 3.32
C GLN A 198 21.49 -2.62 4.56
N ASP A 199 20.86 -3.79 4.38
CA ASP A 199 20.53 -4.72 5.46
C ASP A 199 21.81 -5.20 6.18
N ARG A 200 22.76 -5.75 5.43
CA ARG A 200 24.08 -6.19 5.95
C ARG A 200 24.86 -5.06 6.65
N ALA A 201 24.67 -3.82 6.21
CA ALA A 201 25.28 -2.65 6.84
C ALA A 201 24.54 -2.17 8.11
N GLY A 202 23.47 -2.83 8.55
CA GLY A 202 22.68 -2.46 9.72
C GLY A 202 21.91 -1.15 9.56
N ARG A 203 21.65 -0.73 8.31
CA ARG A 203 21.00 0.56 8.01
C ARG A 203 19.49 0.44 7.80
N LEU A 204 18.99 -0.78 7.77
CA LEU A 204 17.57 -1.09 7.69
C LEU A 204 17.09 -1.65 9.03
N ASN A 205 15.87 -1.30 9.41
CA ASN A 205 15.18 -1.95 10.53
C ASN A 205 14.47 -3.21 10.00
N VAL A 206 15.22 -4.31 9.90
CA VAL A 206 14.69 -5.61 9.49
C VAL A 206 14.34 -6.41 10.74
N LYS A 207 13.12 -6.92 10.79
CA LYS A 207 12.67 -7.84 11.85
C LYS A 207 12.20 -9.14 11.23
N VAL A 208 12.57 -10.25 11.88
CA VAL A 208 12.06 -11.57 11.51
C VAL A 208 10.59 -11.61 11.90
N TRP A 209 9.76 -12.05 10.95
CA TRP A 209 8.35 -12.28 11.19
C TRP A 209 8.19 -13.39 12.24
N PRO A 210 7.61 -13.12 13.43
CA PRO A 210 7.26 -14.18 14.36
C PRO A 210 6.27 -15.11 13.66
N GLN A 211 6.56 -16.42 13.63
CA GLN A 211 5.78 -17.46 12.92
C GLN A 211 4.31 -17.57 13.38
N MET A 212 3.46 -16.60 13.02
CA MET A 212 2.03 -16.60 13.24
C MET A 212 1.32 -16.44 11.91
N GLY A 213 0.50 -17.44 11.60
CA GLY A 213 -0.36 -17.49 10.42
C GLY A 213 0.39 -17.80 9.14
N LYS A 214 0.18 -19.01 8.60
CA LYS A 214 0.36 -19.23 7.14
C LYS A 214 -0.47 -18.16 6.41
N TYR A 215 -0.15 -17.88 5.14
CA TYR A 215 -0.93 -16.95 4.32
C TYR A 215 -2.44 -17.17 4.54
N GLY A 216 -3.25 -16.11 4.52
CA GLY A 216 -4.70 -16.25 4.69
C GLY A 216 -5.18 -16.51 6.12
N ASP A 217 -5.07 -15.51 6.97
CA ASP A 217 -5.77 -15.48 8.26
C ASP A 217 -7.29 -15.57 8.04
N ASP A 218 -7.93 -16.56 8.66
CA ASP A 218 -9.38 -16.77 8.61
C ASP A 218 -10.16 -15.53 9.02
N GLN A 219 -9.62 -14.73 9.95
CA GLN A 219 -10.24 -13.47 10.37
C GLN A 219 -10.28 -12.46 9.22
N ALA A 220 -9.25 -12.39 8.38
CA ALA A 220 -9.22 -11.46 7.27
C ALA A 220 -10.23 -11.80 6.17
N PHE A 221 -10.49 -13.09 5.96
CA PHE A 221 -11.45 -13.60 4.98
C PHE A 221 -12.90 -13.57 5.49
N ALA A 222 -13.11 -13.62 6.81
CA ALA A 222 -14.44 -13.49 7.41
C ALA A 222 -15.12 -12.13 7.15
N TRP A 223 -14.34 -11.08 6.84
CA TRP A 223 -14.83 -9.73 6.60
C TRP A 223 -15.59 -9.57 5.28
N ASP A 224 -15.17 -10.29 4.24
CA ASP A 224 -15.75 -10.23 2.90
C ASP A 224 -16.22 -11.64 2.53
N PRO A 225 -17.37 -12.11 3.05
CA PRO A 225 -17.78 -13.50 2.93
C PRO A 225 -18.06 -13.87 1.48
N VAL A 226 -17.63 -15.08 1.10
CA VAL A 226 -17.79 -15.66 -0.24
C VAL A 226 -19.24 -15.60 -0.72
N THR A 227 -20.21 -15.86 0.16
CA THR A 227 -21.64 -15.85 -0.17
C THR A 227 -22.11 -14.51 -0.74
N ALA A 228 -21.54 -13.39 -0.30
CA ALA A 228 -21.85 -12.07 -0.87
C ALA A 228 -21.28 -11.92 -2.28
N MET A 229 -20.08 -12.47 -2.51
CA MET A 229 -19.35 -12.38 -3.77
C MET A 229 -19.94 -13.24 -4.88
N HIS A 230 -20.59 -14.36 -4.54
CA HIS A 230 -21.31 -15.19 -5.51
C HIS A 230 -22.33 -14.41 -6.35
N ALA A 231 -22.96 -13.38 -5.78
CA ALA A 231 -23.95 -12.57 -6.49
C ALA A 231 -23.34 -11.67 -7.58
N ASP A 232 -22.07 -11.33 -7.46
CA ASP A 232 -21.35 -10.46 -8.40
C ASP A 232 -20.74 -11.23 -9.58
N LEU A 233 -20.71 -12.57 -9.49
CA LEU A 233 -20.16 -13.45 -10.54
C LEU A 233 -21.20 -13.83 -11.58
N LYS A 234 -20.80 -13.72 -12.85
CA LYS A 234 -21.64 -13.97 -14.03
C LYS A 234 -21.79 -15.44 -14.36
N THR A 235 -20.78 -16.25 -14.07
CA THR A 235 -20.70 -17.65 -14.51
C THR A 235 -20.64 -18.63 -13.35
N GLU A 236 -21.11 -19.86 -13.59
CA GLU A 236 -20.99 -20.96 -12.61
C GLU A 236 -19.52 -21.36 -12.39
N VAL A 237 -18.70 -21.33 -13.45
CA VAL A 237 -17.26 -21.59 -13.37
C VAL A 237 -16.57 -20.56 -12.47
N GLY A 238 -16.99 -19.29 -12.55
CA GLY A 238 -16.54 -18.24 -11.63
C GLY A 238 -16.84 -18.58 -10.17
N ARG A 239 -18.06 -19.06 -9.87
CA ARG A 239 -18.47 -19.44 -8.50
C ARG A 239 -17.65 -20.60 -7.97
N ILE A 240 -17.45 -21.64 -8.78
CA ILE A 240 -16.56 -22.77 -8.48
C ILE A 240 -15.13 -22.27 -8.20
N GLY A 241 -14.64 -21.35 -9.02
CA GLY A 241 -13.32 -20.74 -8.82
C GLY A 241 -13.21 -19.98 -7.51
N LEU A 242 -14.22 -19.18 -7.16
CA LEU A 242 -14.28 -18.44 -5.91
C LEU A 242 -14.28 -19.36 -4.68
N ASP A 243 -15.09 -20.43 -4.72
CA ASP A 243 -15.16 -21.42 -3.65
C ASP A 243 -13.81 -22.12 -3.46
N TRP A 244 -13.17 -22.53 -4.55
CA TRP A 244 -11.82 -23.11 -4.50
C TRP A 244 -10.81 -22.14 -3.89
N VAL A 245 -10.81 -20.86 -4.28
CA VAL A 245 -9.89 -19.85 -3.71
C VAL A 245 -10.13 -19.66 -2.22
N PHE A 246 -11.38 -19.68 -1.77
CA PHE A 246 -11.69 -19.57 -0.36
C PHE A 246 -11.20 -20.79 0.45
N GLU A 247 -11.45 -22.00 -0.03
CA GLU A 247 -10.97 -23.24 0.60
C GLU A 247 -9.43 -23.30 0.64
N ASN A 248 -8.78 -22.77 -0.41
CA ASN A 248 -7.34 -22.78 -0.58
C ASN A 248 -6.68 -21.44 -0.24
N ARG A 249 -7.36 -20.56 0.50
CA ARG A 249 -6.91 -19.19 0.83
C ARG A 249 -5.52 -19.08 1.45
N HIS A 250 -5.03 -20.19 2.00
CA HIS A 250 -3.73 -20.32 2.63
C HIS A 250 -2.57 -20.65 1.68
N LEU A 251 -2.89 -20.96 0.42
CA LEU A 251 -1.90 -21.08 -0.64
C LEU A 251 -1.27 -19.71 -0.96
N ARG A 252 -0.12 -19.74 -1.63
CA ARG A 252 0.54 -18.50 -2.02
C ARG A 252 -0.29 -17.77 -3.06
N ARG A 253 -0.24 -16.44 -3.04
CA ARG A 253 -0.92 -15.60 -4.03
C ARG A 253 -0.63 -16.02 -5.47
N THR A 254 0.63 -16.37 -5.79
CA THR A 254 1.01 -16.81 -7.13
C THR A 254 0.31 -18.12 -7.55
N GLU A 255 0.12 -19.06 -6.62
CA GLU A 255 -0.58 -20.34 -6.87
C GLU A 255 -2.07 -20.10 -7.11
N ILE A 256 -2.70 -19.26 -6.27
CA ILE A 256 -4.10 -18.84 -6.44
C ILE A 256 -4.31 -18.20 -7.82
N ARG A 257 -3.43 -17.27 -8.22
CA ARG A 257 -3.52 -16.61 -9.52
C ARG A 257 -3.30 -17.57 -10.69
N ALA A 258 -2.36 -18.51 -10.56
CA ALA A 258 -2.12 -19.53 -11.58
C ALA A 258 -3.35 -20.42 -11.79
N PHE A 259 -3.98 -20.88 -10.70
CA PHE A 259 -5.23 -21.61 -10.75
C PHE A 259 -6.34 -20.79 -11.44
N LEU A 260 -6.55 -19.55 -11.01
CA LEU A 260 -7.58 -18.68 -11.57
C LEU A 260 -7.38 -18.42 -13.07
N ARG A 261 -6.15 -18.24 -13.54
CA ARG A 261 -5.87 -18.08 -14.98
C ARG A 261 -6.15 -19.35 -15.78
N SER A 262 -5.88 -20.53 -15.20
CA SER A 262 -6.18 -21.81 -15.83
C SER A 262 -7.69 -22.06 -15.91
N LEU A 263 -8.44 -21.69 -14.87
CA LEU A 263 -9.88 -21.93 -14.79
C LEU A 263 -10.69 -20.85 -15.55
N LEU A 264 -10.24 -19.60 -15.49
CA LEU A 264 -10.92 -18.41 -16.00
C LEU A 264 -10.00 -17.63 -16.96
N PRO A 265 -9.88 -18.07 -18.23
CA PRO A 265 -8.90 -17.53 -19.17
C PRO A 265 -9.27 -16.11 -19.68
N TYR A 266 -8.28 -15.37 -20.18
CA TYR A 266 -8.41 -13.96 -20.62
C TYR A 266 -9.24 -13.77 -21.89
N ASP A 267 -9.30 -14.79 -22.75
CA ASP A 267 -9.95 -14.74 -24.07
C ASP A 267 -11.48 -14.94 -24.00
N ALA A 268 -12.02 -15.26 -22.82
CA ALA A 268 -13.44 -15.39 -22.57
C ALA A 268 -13.95 -14.20 -21.71
N PRO A 269 -14.69 -13.22 -22.28
CA PRO A 269 -15.00 -11.95 -21.60
C PRO A 269 -15.68 -12.10 -20.23
N ASP A 270 -16.67 -12.98 -20.10
CA ASP A 270 -17.36 -13.17 -18.82
C ASP A 270 -16.52 -13.93 -17.79
N LEU A 271 -15.71 -14.91 -18.21
CA LEU A 271 -14.76 -15.60 -17.33
C LEU A 271 -13.64 -14.66 -16.88
N SER A 272 -13.14 -13.81 -17.78
CA SER A 272 -12.15 -12.79 -17.46
C SER A 272 -12.68 -11.77 -16.46
N ALA A 273 -13.95 -11.34 -16.61
CA ALA A 273 -14.61 -10.45 -15.65
C ALA A 273 -14.75 -11.11 -14.26
N ASP A 274 -15.20 -12.36 -14.21
CA ASP A 274 -15.28 -13.12 -12.96
C ASP A 274 -13.90 -13.29 -12.31
N ARG A 275 -12.86 -13.58 -13.10
CA ARG A 275 -11.47 -13.66 -12.60
C ARG A 275 -11.03 -12.36 -11.95
N GLU A 276 -11.24 -11.23 -12.61
CA GLU A 276 -10.86 -9.91 -12.09
C GLU A 276 -11.55 -9.62 -10.75
N ILE A 277 -12.82 -9.99 -10.62
CA ILE A 277 -13.58 -9.86 -9.37
C ILE A 277 -12.95 -10.72 -8.26
N ILE A 278 -12.66 -11.99 -8.54
CA ILE A 278 -12.08 -12.92 -7.56
C ILE A 278 -10.65 -12.51 -7.17
N GLU A 279 -9.81 -12.13 -8.14
CA GLU A 279 -8.44 -11.65 -7.87
C GLU A 279 -8.47 -10.37 -7.02
N PHE A 280 -9.38 -9.45 -7.32
CA PHE A 280 -9.51 -8.21 -6.55
C PHE A 280 -10.00 -8.47 -5.13
N TRP A 281 -10.97 -9.37 -4.94
CA TRP A 281 -11.42 -9.85 -3.63
C TRP A 281 -10.27 -10.49 -2.84
N TYR A 282 -9.63 -11.51 -3.41
CA TYR A 282 -8.57 -12.26 -2.76
C TYR A 282 -7.42 -11.34 -2.35
N ASN A 283 -7.01 -10.42 -3.24
CA ASN A 283 -5.94 -9.45 -2.92
C ASN A 283 -6.32 -8.55 -1.74
N ALA A 284 -7.58 -8.12 -1.63
CA ALA A 284 -8.04 -7.32 -0.49
C ALA A 284 -7.99 -8.12 0.83
N CYS A 285 -8.44 -9.37 0.82
CA CYS A 285 -8.35 -10.27 1.97
C CYS A 285 -6.88 -10.58 2.33
N TYR A 286 -6.03 -10.81 1.33
CA TYR A 286 -4.61 -11.08 1.49
C TYR A 286 -3.86 -9.92 2.15
N VAL A 287 -4.03 -8.67 1.69
CA VAL A 287 -3.35 -7.52 2.30
C VAL A 287 -3.86 -7.23 3.71
N ARG A 288 -5.14 -7.52 3.99
CA ARG A 288 -5.70 -7.45 5.34
C ARG A 288 -5.09 -8.51 6.26
N ALA A 289 -4.98 -9.75 5.80
CA ALA A 289 -4.31 -10.82 6.52
C ALA A 289 -2.85 -10.45 6.82
N LEU A 290 -2.14 -9.87 5.85
CA LEU A 290 -0.78 -9.38 6.07
C LEU A 290 -0.74 -8.28 7.14
N ALA A 291 -1.55 -7.24 7.02
CA ALA A 291 -1.55 -6.14 7.99
C ALA A 291 -1.83 -6.65 9.42
N TYR A 292 -2.83 -7.53 9.57
CA TYR A 292 -3.17 -8.16 10.84
C TYR A 292 -2.04 -9.03 11.39
N ALA A 293 -1.48 -9.94 10.58
CA ALA A 293 -0.39 -10.81 10.99
C ALA A 293 0.87 -10.02 11.39
N GLN A 294 1.02 -8.81 10.84
CA GLN A 294 2.10 -7.90 11.20
C GLN A 294 1.74 -6.95 12.34
N GLY A 295 0.55 -7.00 12.94
CA GLY A 295 0.12 -6.07 13.99
C GLY A 295 0.20 -4.61 13.54
N ALA A 296 -0.24 -4.35 12.31
CA ALA A 296 -0.26 -3.03 11.68
C ALA A 296 -1.67 -2.68 11.23
N GLU A 297 -2.03 -1.41 11.31
CA GLU A 297 -3.29 -0.91 10.77
C GLU A 297 -3.23 -0.85 9.25
N LEU A 298 -4.22 -1.43 8.58
CA LEU A 298 -4.32 -1.44 7.13
C LEU A 298 -4.88 -0.10 6.64
N ILE A 299 -4.13 0.60 5.78
CA ILE A 299 -4.62 1.79 5.07
C ILE A 299 -4.64 1.57 3.58
N GLU A 300 -5.76 1.96 2.96
CA GLU A 300 -5.91 2.09 1.51
C GLU A 300 -6.07 3.58 1.17
N PHE A 301 -5.17 4.10 0.33
CA PHE A 301 -5.27 5.44 -0.23
C PHE A 301 -6.06 5.39 -1.53
N VAL A 302 -7.32 5.79 -1.46
CA VAL A 302 -8.17 5.79 -2.65
C VAL A 302 -7.80 6.99 -3.52
N LEU A 303 -7.02 6.73 -4.57
CA LEU A 303 -6.60 7.74 -5.54
C LEU A 303 -7.70 7.90 -6.61
N GLY A 304 -8.38 9.04 -6.67
CA GLY A 304 -9.15 9.46 -7.87
C GLY A 304 -10.62 9.87 -7.70
N ASP A 305 -11.33 9.88 -8.84
CA ASP A 305 -12.74 10.30 -8.97
C ASP A 305 -13.68 9.30 -8.26
N PRO A 306 -14.60 9.77 -7.40
CA PRO A 306 -15.65 8.98 -6.75
C PRO A 306 -16.36 7.94 -7.63
N GLY A 307 -16.49 8.16 -8.94
CA GLY A 307 -17.09 7.19 -9.86
C GLY A 307 -16.32 5.86 -9.94
N THR A 308 -14.98 5.91 -9.90
CA THR A 308 -14.12 4.70 -9.90
C THR A 308 -14.08 3.98 -8.55
N ILE A 309 -14.54 4.65 -7.48
CA ILE A 309 -14.71 4.08 -6.14
C ILE A 309 -15.88 3.09 -6.11
N GLN A 310 -16.87 3.23 -7.01
CA GLN A 310 -18.01 2.31 -7.06
C GLN A 310 -17.61 0.86 -7.38
N SER A 311 -16.65 0.65 -8.29
CA SER A 311 -16.11 -0.68 -8.60
C SER A 311 -15.43 -1.32 -7.38
N ARG A 312 -14.80 -0.50 -6.52
CA ARG A 312 -14.18 -0.92 -5.24
C ARG A 312 -15.17 -0.97 -4.06
N ARG A 313 -16.40 -0.49 -4.25
CA ARG A 313 -17.50 -0.53 -3.25
C ARG A 313 -18.32 -1.83 -3.33
N LEU A 314 -18.38 -2.47 -4.50
CA LEU A 314 -19.16 -3.72 -4.71
C LEU A 314 -18.78 -4.80 -3.69
N LEU A 315 -17.48 -4.93 -3.42
CA LEU A 315 -16.93 -5.89 -2.47
C LEU A 315 -17.17 -5.65 -0.98
N ARG A 316 -17.61 -4.46 -0.57
CA ARG A 316 -17.53 -4.03 0.85
C ARG A 316 -18.88 -3.70 1.49
N ARG A 317 -19.99 -4.11 0.89
CA ARG A 317 -21.32 -3.67 1.37
C ARG A 317 -21.95 -4.51 2.48
N ARG A 318 -21.38 -5.63 2.93
CA ARG A 318 -22.06 -6.52 3.90
C ARG A 318 -21.10 -7.33 4.78
N GLY A 319 -20.69 -6.75 5.91
CA GLY A 319 -20.02 -7.47 7.00
C GLY A 319 -19.85 -6.57 8.22
N ALA A 320 -20.48 -6.92 9.34
CA ALA A 320 -20.21 -6.32 10.65
C ALA A 320 -18.94 -6.95 11.24
N ALA A 321 -18.13 -6.18 11.95
CA ALA A 321 -16.79 -6.58 12.38
C ALA A 321 -16.83 -7.57 13.57
N PRO A 322 -16.12 -8.72 13.49
CA PRO A 322 -15.59 -9.38 14.67
C PRO A 322 -14.13 -8.95 14.87
N GLY A 323 -13.88 -8.29 16.01
CA GLY A 323 -12.61 -7.90 16.65
C GLY A 323 -11.28 -8.09 15.91
N GLY A 324 -10.50 -7.00 15.80
CA GLY A 324 -9.03 -7.07 15.95
C GLY A 324 -8.16 -6.38 14.90
N GLY A 325 -8.68 -5.87 13.79
CA GLY A 325 -7.88 -5.16 12.79
C GLY A 325 -8.64 -4.02 12.13
N GLU A 326 -8.41 -2.78 12.56
CA GLU A 326 -9.04 -1.63 11.92
C GLU A 326 -8.46 -1.42 10.51
N SER A 327 -9.32 -1.50 9.49
CA SER A 327 -8.98 -1.06 8.13
C SER A 327 -9.51 0.36 7.92
N ARG A 328 -8.62 1.30 7.60
CA ARG A 328 -8.97 2.71 7.38
C ARG A 328 -8.81 3.07 5.92
N ARG A 329 -9.82 3.72 5.35
CA ARG A 329 -9.73 4.32 4.01
C ARG A 329 -9.55 5.81 4.14
N VAL A 330 -8.51 6.33 3.47
CA VAL A 330 -8.29 7.77 3.42
C VAL A 330 -8.54 8.21 1.98
N LEU A 331 -9.66 8.92 1.78
CA LEU A 331 -9.89 9.63 0.52
C LEU A 331 -9.24 10.99 0.63
N LEU A 332 -8.35 11.29 -0.31
CA LEU A 332 -7.69 12.58 -0.38
C LEU A 332 -7.98 13.30 -1.69
N PRO A 333 -8.09 14.64 -1.67
CA PRO A 333 -8.18 15.43 -2.89
C PRO A 333 -7.00 15.12 -3.82
N PRO A 334 -7.22 14.87 -5.13
CA PRO A 334 -6.13 14.61 -6.07
C PRO A 334 -5.09 15.74 -6.14
N SER A 335 -5.51 16.99 -5.90
CA SER A 335 -4.63 18.16 -5.84
C SER A 335 -3.61 18.08 -4.71
N LEU A 336 -4.04 17.63 -3.53
CA LEU A 336 -3.18 17.48 -2.36
C LEU A 336 -2.11 16.43 -2.59
N LEU A 337 -2.52 15.26 -3.05
CA LEU A 337 -1.60 14.16 -3.30
C LEU A 337 -0.60 14.53 -4.40
N ARG A 338 -1.03 15.24 -5.44
CA ARG A 338 -0.10 15.80 -6.44
C ARG A 338 0.91 16.75 -5.80
N GLN A 339 0.49 17.65 -4.92
CA GLN A 339 1.42 18.57 -4.24
C GLN A 339 2.39 17.82 -3.33
N LEU A 340 1.91 16.90 -2.49
CA LEU A 340 2.77 16.07 -1.66
C LEU A 340 3.74 15.24 -2.51
N GLY A 341 3.32 14.73 -3.66
CA GLY A 341 4.17 13.96 -4.57
C GLY A 341 5.25 14.80 -5.23
N THR A 342 4.89 16.01 -5.68
CA THR A 342 5.78 16.90 -6.44
C THR A 342 6.54 17.90 -5.58
N MET A 343 6.22 18.01 -4.29
CA MET A 343 6.89 18.94 -3.38
C MET A 343 8.39 18.63 -3.33
N PRO A 344 9.27 19.63 -3.56
CA PRO A 344 10.70 19.40 -3.50
C PRO A 344 11.11 18.83 -2.16
N ARG A 345 12.05 17.87 -2.17
CA ARG A 345 12.53 17.19 -0.96
C ARG A 345 12.93 18.17 0.16
N ALA A 346 13.73 19.18 -0.15
CA ALA A 346 14.21 20.14 0.85
C ALA A 346 13.07 20.93 1.50
N VAL A 347 12.01 21.24 0.73
CA VAL A 347 10.81 21.91 1.24
C VAL A 347 10.08 20.99 2.22
N TYR A 348 9.83 19.74 1.82
CA TYR A 348 9.17 18.76 2.69
C TYR A 348 9.96 18.48 3.97
N GLU A 349 11.29 18.29 3.88
CA GLU A 349 12.17 18.13 5.05
C GLU A 349 12.11 19.33 5.99
N THR A 350 12.06 20.56 5.44
CA THR A 350 11.92 21.78 6.24
C THR A 350 10.58 21.82 6.98
N VAL A 351 9.48 21.42 6.34
CA VAL A 351 8.16 21.34 6.99
C VAL A 351 8.18 20.33 8.13
N LEU A 352 8.72 19.14 7.89
CA LEU A 352 8.84 18.11 8.92
C LEU A 352 9.69 18.58 10.10
N TYR A 353 10.81 19.25 9.84
CA TYR A 353 11.68 19.76 10.89
C TYR A 353 10.99 20.84 11.73
N ARG A 354 10.34 21.82 11.08
CA ARG A 354 9.62 22.91 11.77
C ARG A 354 8.43 22.43 12.60
N ASN A 355 7.84 21.30 12.20
CA ASN A 355 6.66 20.72 12.85
C ASN A 355 6.98 19.40 13.57
N ARG A 356 8.25 19.11 13.88
CA ARG A 356 8.67 17.82 14.43
C ARG A 356 7.94 17.43 15.72
N ASP A 357 7.73 18.39 16.61
CA ASP A 357 7.06 18.15 17.90
C ASP A 357 5.58 17.85 17.69
N ALA A 358 4.96 18.50 16.71
CA ALA A 358 3.59 18.21 16.30
C ALA A 358 3.49 16.82 15.64
N VAL A 359 4.44 16.46 14.76
CA VAL A 359 4.50 15.12 14.16
C VAL A 359 4.63 14.04 15.24
N LEU A 360 5.50 14.24 16.24
CA LEU A 360 5.67 13.32 17.35
C LEU A 360 4.43 13.24 18.25
N SER A 361 3.82 14.39 18.57
CA SER A 361 2.62 14.46 19.39
C SER A 361 1.44 13.77 18.70
N TRP A 362 1.25 14.00 17.41
CA TRP A 362 0.25 13.32 16.60
C TRP A 362 0.46 11.80 16.60
N ARG A 363 1.67 11.33 16.28
CA ARG A 363 1.96 9.90 16.19
C ARG A 363 1.79 9.16 17.51
N ARG A 364 2.17 9.78 18.64
CA ARG A 364 2.14 9.13 19.95
C ARG A 364 0.78 9.23 20.64
N HIS A 365 0.09 10.36 20.48
CA HIS A 365 -1.10 10.69 21.28
C HIS A 365 -2.34 10.97 20.42
N GLY A 366 -2.23 10.92 19.09
CA GLY A 366 -3.35 11.26 18.21
C GLY A 366 -3.79 12.72 18.31
N ASP A 367 -2.89 13.62 18.73
CA ASP A 367 -3.24 15.03 18.98
C ASP A 367 -3.70 15.75 17.69
N LYS A 368 -5.01 15.96 17.60
CA LYS A 368 -5.66 16.65 16.48
C LYS A 368 -5.14 18.06 16.24
N ARG A 369 -4.74 18.80 17.29
CA ARG A 369 -4.19 20.15 17.14
C ARG A 369 -2.83 20.09 16.46
N SER A 370 -2.02 19.11 16.83
CA SER A 370 -0.75 18.83 16.17
C SER A 370 -0.93 18.46 14.70
N MET A 371 -1.95 17.65 14.36
CA MET A 371 -2.23 17.32 12.96
C MET A 371 -2.65 18.54 12.13
N ARG A 372 -3.48 19.43 12.69
CA ARG A 372 -3.81 20.72 12.04
C ARG A 372 -2.55 21.56 11.80
N ARG A 373 -1.66 21.65 12.79
CA ARG A 373 -0.39 22.39 12.67
C ARG A 373 0.50 21.81 11.56
N ILE A 374 0.57 20.49 11.42
CA ILE A 374 1.29 19.83 10.31
C ILE A 374 0.66 20.21 8.97
N ALA A 375 -0.67 20.15 8.87
CA ALA A 375 -1.40 20.50 7.65
C ALA A 375 -1.17 21.99 7.26
N TYR A 376 -1.22 22.91 8.22
CA TYR A 376 -0.88 24.32 8.00
C TYR A 376 0.59 24.50 7.57
N GLY A 377 1.53 23.77 8.17
CA GLY A 377 2.93 23.82 7.75
C GLY A 377 3.14 23.34 6.29
N LEU A 378 2.37 22.33 5.86
CA LEU A 378 2.39 21.87 4.46
C LEU A 378 1.76 22.90 3.52
N LEU A 379 0.65 23.52 3.94
CA LEU A 379 -0.02 24.62 3.25
C LEU A 379 0.94 25.78 2.99
N ASP A 380 1.55 26.33 4.06
CA ASP A 380 2.47 27.46 3.98
C ASP A 380 3.64 27.16 3.02
N ALA A 381 4.14 25.92 3.04
CA ALA A 381 5.24 25.50 2.18
C ALA A 381 4.85 25.37 0.70
N VAL A 382 3.60 25.04 0.40
CA VAL A 382 3.04 25.08 -0.96
C VAL A 382 2.81 26.54 -1.41
N GLU A 383 2.46 27.43 -0.47
CA GLU A 383 2.22 28.85 -0.73
C GLU A 383 3.49 29.68 -0.94
N GLN A 384 4.64 29.23 -0.42
CA GLN A 384 5.91 29.94 -0.60
C GLN A 384 6.15 30.25 -2.08
N PRO A 385 6.38 31.53 -2.43
CA PRO A 385 6.33 31.97 -3.80
C PRO A 385 7.38 31.27 -4.66
N ASN A 386 6.95 30.28 -5.44
CA ASN A 386 7.67 29.92 -6.65
C ASN A 386 7.54 31.13 -7.60
N PRO A 387 8.65 31.79 -8.02
CA PRO A 387 8.60 33.03 -8.81
C PRO A 387 7.98 32.88 -10.22
N LYS A 388 7.37 31.73 -10.55
CA LYS A 388 6.88 31.39 -11.89
C LYS A 388 5.43 30.91 -12.01
N SER A 389 4.57 30.91 -10.99
CA SER A 389 3.21 30.32 -11.14
C SER A 389 2.07 31.09 -10.46
N GLY A 390 1.21 31.72 -11.27
CA GLY A 390 0.05 32.53 -10.88
C GLY A 390 -1.29 31.77 -10.69
N ARG A 391 -1.29 30.52 -10.22
CA ARG A 391 -2.52 29.76 -9.93
C ARG A 391 -2.59 29.41 -8.44
N ARG A 392 -3.00 30.36 -7.58
CA ARG A 392 -3.00 30.17 -6.11
C ARG A 392 -4.37 30.17 -5.40
N ILE A 393 -5.45 30.68 -6.00
CA ILE A 393 -6.68 30.95 -5.23
C ILE A 393 -7.60 29.72 -5.07
N ALA A 394 -7.63 28.78 -6.01
CA ALA A 394 -8.40 27.53 -5.87
C ALA A 394 -7.75 26.48 -4.92
N MET A 395 -6.54 26.77 -4.43
CA MET A 395 -5.65 25.83 -3.75
C MET A 395 -5.84 25.79 -2.23
N ASN A 396 -6.27 26.92 -1.66
CA ASN A 396 -6.39 27.12 -0.22
C ASN A 396 -7.62 26.40 0.36
N SER A 397 -8.68 26.26 -0.45
CA SER A 397 -9.89 25.53 -0.05
C SER A 397 -9.66 24.03 0.12
N ALA A 398 -8.87 23.37 -0.74
CA ALA A 398 -8.69 21.91 -0.71
C ALA A 398 -7.89 21.39 0.50
N LEU A 399 -7.00 22.22 1.05
CA LEU A 399 -6.13 21.87 2.18
C LEU A 399 -6.70 22.32 3.54
N VAL A 400 -7.49 23.40 3.58
CA VAL A 400 -8.35 23.69 4.74
C VAL A 400 -9.38 22.58 4.89
N VAL A 401 -9.93 22.07 3.78
CA VAL A 401 -10.76 20.86 3.76
C VAL A 401 -9.95 19.65 4.25
N LEU A 402 -8.67 19.47 3.90
CA LEU A 402 -7.84 18.39 4.47
C LEU A 402 -7.72 18.49 6.00
N ALA A 403 -7.44 19.69 6.54
CA ALA A 403 -7.33 19.89 7.98
C ALA A 403 -8.67 19.65 8.70
N ALA A 404 -9.79 20.05 8.09
CA ALA A 404 -11.14 19.77 8.60
C ALA A 404 -11.49 18.28 8.51
N VAL A 405 -11.19 17.63 7.38
CA VAL A 405 -11.45 16.21 7.11
C VAL A 405 -10.62 15.30 7.99
N ILE A 406 -9.32 15.56 8.14
CA ILE A 406 -8.45 14.76 9.03
C ILE A 406 -8.85 14.94 10.50
N VAL A 407 -9.44 16.07 10.88
CA VAL A 407 -10.01 16.27 12.22
C VAL A 407 -11.32 15.51 12.37
N GLU A 408 -12.15 15.52 11.33
CA GLU A 408 -13.48 14.89 11.30
C GLU A 408 -13.40 13.36 11.16
N LEU A 409 -12.31 12.83 10.58
CA LEU A 409 -11.96 11.40 10.53
C LEU A 409 -11.75 10.78 11.92
N PHE A 410 -11.58 11.60 12.95
CA PHE A 410 -11.21 11.18 14.30
C PHE A 410 -12.15 11.78 15.37
N ASP A 411 -13.33 12.30 15.02
CA ASP A 411 -14.33 12.76 16.01
C ASP A 411 -15.66 12.03 15.86
N THR A 412 -16.16 11.45 16.97
CA THR A 412 -17.47 10.80 17.11
C THR A 412 -18.60 11.83 17.31
N LEU A 413 -18.57 12.97 16.61
CA LEU A 413 -19.57 14.01 16.80
C LEU A 413 -20.87 13.76 15.99
N PRO A 414 -22.05 14.01 16.59
CA PRO A 414 -23.34 13.90 15.90
C PRO A 414 -23.54 15.01 14.85
N LEU A 415 -24.30 14.70 13.80
CA LEU A 415 -24.43 15.49 12.56
C LEU A 415 -24.81 16.97 12.75
N TRP A 416 -25.59 17.29 13.79
CA TRP A 416 -26.08 18.64 14.06
C TRP A 416 -24.98 19.58 14.59
N ALA A 417 -23.92 19.05 15.20
CA ALA A 417 -22.76 19.82 15.65
C ALA A 417 -21.74 20.10 14.51
N LYS A 418 -21.88 19.43 13.36
CA LYS A 418 -20.99 19.53 12.18
C LYS A 418 -21.39 20.66 11.23
N ALA A 419 -22.68 20.99 11.16
CA ALA A 419 -23.22 22.00 10.25
C ALA A 419 -22.57 23.40 10.37
N PRO A 420 -22.24 23.93 11.58
CA PRO A 420 -21.64 25.26 11.70
C PRO A 420 -20.17 25.31 11.23
N LEU A 421 -19.43 24.20 11.35
CA LEU A 421 -18.03 24.10 10.94
C LEU A 421 -17.88 24.04 9.41
N VAL A 422 -18.76 23.27 8.77
CA VAL A 422 -18.87 23.22 7.29
C VAL A 422 -19.36 24.57 6.75
N ALA A 423 -20.36 25.19 7.40
CA ALA A 423 -20.83 26.52 7.02
C ALA A 423 -19.76 27.61 7.22
N GLY A 424 -18.92 27.52 8.25
CA GLY A 424 -17.79 28.43 8.46
C GLY A 424 -16.69 28.28 7.38
N ALA A 425 -16.44 27.05 6.91
CA ALA A 425 -15.52 26.80 5.81
C ALA A 425 -16.08 27.29 4.45
N ALA A 426 -17.40 27.17 4.25
CA ALA A 426 -18.12 27.68 3.07
C ALA A 426 -18.17 29.22 3.04
N LEU A 427 -18.32 29.88 4.20
CA LEU A 427 -18.38 31.35 4.28
C LEU A 427 -17.04 32.05 4.04
N ALA A 428 -15.91 31.34 4.16
CA ALA A 428 -14.58 31.84 3.80
C ALA A 428 -14.28 31.78 2.29
N ALA A 429 -15.14 31.11 1.52
CA ALA A 429 -15.07 30.95 0.06
C ALA A 429 -16.03 31.96 -0.62
N SER A 430 -15.51 32.83 -1.49
CA SER A 430 -16.34 33.89 -2.12
C SER A 430 -17.42 33.33 -3.05
N TRP A 431 -18.52 34.08 -3.22
CA TRP A 431 -19.80 33.70 -3.85
C TRP A 431 -19.77 32.97 -5.21
N GLU A 432 -18.72 33.07 -6.05
CA GLU A 432 -18.59 32.23 -7.26
C GLU A 432 -18.33 30.75 -6.93
N GLN A 433 -17.82 30.44 -5.74
CA GLN A 433 -17.60 29.08 -5.26
C GLN A 433 -18.90 28.39 -4.79
N LEU A 434 -19.92 29.13 -4.36
CA LEU A 434 -21.22 28.59 -3.90
C LEU A 434 -21.97 27.80 -4.99
N GLY A 435 -21.88 28.21 -6.26
CA GLY A 435 -22.46 27.46 -7.38
C GLY A 435 -21.74 26.14 -7.68
N THR A 436 -20.45 26.06 -7.35
CA THR A 436 -19.65 24.83 -7.42
C THR A 436 -19.87 23.97 -6.17
N GLU A 437 -20.12 24.63 -5.03
CA GLU A 437 -20.34 24.02 -3.72
C GLU A 437 -21.72 23.36 -3.58
N ILE A 438 -22.77 23.83 -4.28
CA ILE A 438 -24.06 23.11 -4.33
C ILE A 438 -23.94 21.81 -5.14
N ARG A 439 -23.12 21.81 -6.21
CA ARG A 439 -22.75 20.58 -6.94
C ARG A 439 -21.84 19.68 -6.12
N LEU A 440 -20.92 20.24 -5.36
CA LEU A 440 -20.03 19.51 -4.46
C LEU A 440 -20.75 19.01 -3.20
N ASN A 441 -21.75 19.68 -2.63
CA ASN A 441 -22.50 19.22 -1.46
C ASN A 441 -23.40 18.03 -1.78
N GLY A 442 -23.94 17.97 -3.00
CA GLY A 442 -24.58 16.76 -3.54
C GLY A 442 -23.60 15.59 -3.79
N GLN A 443 -22.29 15.87 -3.90
CA GLN A 443 -21.24 14.87 -4.09
C GLN A 443 -20.47 14.55 -2.78
N LEU A 444 -20.33 15.49 -1.85
CA LEU A 444 -19.52 15.41 -0.63
C LEU A 444 -20.14 14.49 0.41
N GLY A 445 -21.48 14.39 0.45
CA GLY A 445 -22.18 13.35 1.20
C GLY A 445 -21.84 11.92 0.73
N ALA A 446 -21.16 11.75 -0.41
CA ALA A 446 -20.69 10.47 -0.92
C ALA A 446 -19.15 10.27 -0.85
N VAL A 447 -18.39 11.30 -0.45
CA VAL A 447 -16.93 11.41 -0.69
C VAL A 447 -16.08 11.11 0.54
N ILE A 448 -16.60 11.12 1.77
CA ILE A 448 -15.78 10.78 2.95
C ILE A 448 -16.56 9.79 3.81
N ASP A 449 -16.32 8.51 3.55
CA ASP A 449 -16.86 7.41 4.33
C ASP A 449 -15.70 6.77 5.09
N VAL A 450 -15.43 7.29 6.28
CA VAL A 450 -14.54 6.67 7.26
C VAL A 450 -15.46 6.09 8.31
N ARG A 451 -15.91 4.86 8.04
CA ARG A 451 -16.62 4.10 9.05
C ARG A 451 -15.58 3.43 9.92
N LYS A 452 -15.59 3.74 11.21
CA LYS A 452 -15.39 2.69 12.19
C LYS A 452 -16.54 1.71 11.92
N GLN A 453 -16.22 0.49 11.50
CA GLN A 453 -17.26 -0.52 11.35
C GLN A 453 -17.66 -0.93 12.77
N ASP A 454 -18.72 -0.30 13.29
CA ASP A 454 -19.46 -0.82 14.45
C ASP A 454 -20.12 -2.16 14.10
#